data_AF-A0A9Q4CZ47-F1
#
_entry.id   AF-A0A9Q4CZ47-F1
#
_cell.length_a   1.000
_cell.length_b   1.000
_cell.length_c   1.000
_cell.angle_alpha   90.00
_cell.angle_beta   90.00
_cell.angle_gamma   90.00
#
_symmetry.space_group_name_H-M   'P 1'
#
loop_
_entity.id
_entity.type
_entity.pdbx_description
1 polymer ?
#
loop_
_entity_poly.entity_id
_entity_poly.type
_entity_poly.pdbx_seq_one_letter_code
_entity_poly.pdbx_strand_id
1 'polypeptide(L)'
;MDTYRSHIELHIRPELGRLKLRDLRPEHVYTMLQAVAEGRRAAMVHRVRATLRTALAAALKERLLSWNPARDLDMPRETWMRVEPWTPEETGAFLDAVAGDRRAAP
;
A
#
# COMPACT_ATOMS: atom_id res chain seq x y z
N MET A 1 -24.34 -6.11 8.21
CA MET A 1 -23.01 -5.64 8.63
C MET A 1 -22.56 -4.58 7.65
N ASP A 2 -22.15 -3.41 8.12
CA ASP A 2 -21.69 -2.32 7.27
C ASP A 2 -20.43 -2.73 6.48
N THR A 3 -20.39 -2.48 5.17
CA THR A 3 -19.29 -2.90 4.28
C THR A 3 -17.93 -2.38 4.75
N TYR A 4 -17.86 -1.17 5.32
CA TYR A 4 -16.62 -0.61 5.86
C TYR A 4 -16.17 -1.37 7.11
N ARG A 5 -17.11 -1.73 8.00
CA ARG A 5 -16.83 -2.53 9.19
C ARG A 5 -16.23 -3.89 8.81
N SER A 6 -16.77 -4.53 7.77
CA SER A 6 -16.24 -5.80 7.26
C SER A 6 -14.80 -5.66 6.75
N HIS A 7 -14.47 -4.59 6.01
CA HIS A 7 -13.08 -4.35 5.59
C HIS A 7 -12.14 -4.17 6.79
N ILE A 8 -12.60 -3.46 7.82
CA ILE A 8 -11.79 -3.22 9.02
C ILE A 8 -11.49 -4.53 9.76
N GLU A 9 -12.51 -5.30 10.10
CA GLU A 9 -12.34 -6.50 10.93
C GLU A 9 -11.65 -7.65 10.19
N LEU A 10 -11.93 -7.81 8.88
CA LEU A 10 -11.44 -8.97 8.13
C LEU A 10 -10.08 -8.75 7.46
N HIS A 11 -9.70 -7.49 7.20
CA HIS A 11 -8.54 -7.20 6.36
C HIS A 11 -7.56 -6.23 7.01
N ILE A 12 -8.06 -5.12 7.58
CA ILE A 12 -7.17 -4.08 8.12
C ILE A 12 -6.66 -4.46 9.51
N ARG A 13 -7.55 -4.85 10.43
CA ARG A 13 -7.22 -5.14 11.83
C ARG A 13 -6.29 -6.37 11.98
N PRO A 14 -6.48 -7.49 11.26
CA PRO A 14 -5.61 -8.66 11.42
C PRO A 14 -4.15 -8.37 11.08
N GLU A 15 -3.92 -7.57 10.03
CA GLU A 15 -2.58 -7.27 9.51
C GLU A 15 -1.95 -6.05 10.18
N LEU A 16 -2.69 -4.96 10.30
CA LEU A 16 -2.15 -3.66 10.74
C LEU A 16 -2.50 -3.32 12.19
N GLY A 17 -3.50 -3.98 12.79
CA GLY A 17 -4.03 -3.62 14.11
C GLY A 17 -3.07 -3.84 15.27
N ARG A 18 -1.95 -4.55 15.05
CA ARG A 18 -0.89 -4.75 16.04
C ARG A 18 0.18 -3.64 16.02
N LEU A 19 0.22 -2.86 14.94
CA LEU A 19 1.22 -1.80 14.76
C LEU A 19 0.72 -0.50 15.37
N LYS A 20 1.63 0.27 15.99
CA LYS A 20 1.32 1.66 16.32
C LYS A 20 1.21 2.44 15.02
N LEU A 21 0.29 3.41 14.97
CA LEU A 21 0.13 4.26 13.79
C LEU A 21 1.45 4.90 13.34
N ARG A 22 2.27 5.38 14.29
CA ARG A 22 3.59 5.99 14.02
C ARG A 22 4.59 5.03 13.32
N ASP A 23 4.41 3.72 13.51
CA ASP A 23 5.28 2.67 12.97
C ASP A 23 4.71 2.08 11.67
N LEU A 24 3.55 2.58 11.22
CA LEU A 24 2.92 2.13 9.99
C LEU A 24 3.72 2.66 8.78
N ARG A 25 4.10 1.74 7.89
CA ARG A 25 4.92 2.02 6.72
C ARG A 25 4.24 1.45 5.47
N PRO A 26 4.62 1.91 4.26
CA PRO A 26 4.05 1.42 3.01
C PRO A 26 4.15 -0.10 2.85
N GLU A 27 5.24 -0.71 3.33
CA GLU A 27 5.46 -2.16 3.22
C GLU A 27 4.38 -2.96 3.97
N HIS A 28 3.98 -2.49 5.16
CA HIS A 28 2.89 -3.12 5.92
C HIS A 28 1.57 -3.05 5.17
N VAL A 29 1.29 -1.93 4.52
CA VAL A 29 0.07 -1.76 3.71
C VAL A 29 0.12 -2.67 2.48
N TYR A 30 1.27 -2.79 1.84
CA TYR A 30 1.47 -3.70 0.71
C TYR A 30 1.21 -5.15 1.11
N THR A 31 1.81 -5.64 2.20
CA THR A 31 1.59 -6.98 2.73
C THR A 31 0.11 -7.24 3.01
N MET A 32 -0.58 -6.29 3.65
CA MET A 32 -2.02 -6.42 3.89
C MET A 32 -2.82 -6.52 2.57
N LEU A 33 -2.52 -5.70 1.57
CA LEU A 33 -3.23 -5.75 0.29
C LEU A 33 -2.96 -7.05 -0.49
N GLN A 34 -1.76 -7.63 -0.37
CA GLN A 34 -1.44 -8.95 -0.91
C GLN A 34 -2.28 -10.05 -0.25
N ALA A 35 -2.38 -10.05 1.09
CA ALA A 35 -3.25 -10.98 1.82
C ALA A 35 -4.74 -10.84 1.43
N VAL A 36 -5.20 -9.63 1.11
CA VAL A 36 -6.56 -9.41 0.60
C VAL A 36 -6.70 -9.91 -0.83
N ALA A 37 -5.66 -9.79 -1.67
CA ALA A 37 -5.69 -10.21 -3.07
C ALA A 37 -5.77 -11.73 -3.22
N GLU A 38 -5.24 -12.49 -2.25
CA GLU A 38 -5.33 -13.96 -2.21
C GLU A 38 -6.81 -14.43 -2.23
N GLY A 39 -7.23 -14.99 -3.38
CA GLY A 39 -8.58 -15.51 -3.55
C GLY A 39 -9.69 -14.44 -3.63
N ARG A 40 -9.35 -13.20 -3.99
CA ARG A 40 -10.34 -12.11 -4.20
C ARG A 40 -10.11 -11.39 -5.53
N ARG A 41 -11.17 -10.71 -5.98
CA ARG A 41 -11.13 -9.91 -7.21
C ARG A 41 -10.41 -8.59 -6.98
N ALA A 42 -9.83 -8.05 -8.07
CA ALA A 42 -9.16 -6.75 -8.06
C ALA A 42 -9.97 -5.63 -7.37
N ALA A 43 -11.27 -5.59 -7.68
CA ALA A 43 -12.21 -4.62 -7.13
C ALA A 43 -12.35 -4.67 -5.59
N MET A 44 -12.12 -5.81 -4.93
CA MET A 44 -12.20 -5.91 -3.47
C MET A 44 -11.02 -5.19 -2.80
N VAL A 45 -9.80 -5.50 -3.23
CA VAL A 45 -8.59 -4.87 -2.70
C VAL A 45 -8.61 -3.35 -2.98
N HIS A 46 -9.12 -2.91 -4.13
CA HIS A 46 -9.32 -1.47 -4.40
C HIS A 46 -10.23 -0.81 -3.36
N ARG A 47 -11.33 -1.47 -2.96
CA ARG A 47 -12.23 -0.98 -1.93
C ARG A 47 -11.57 -0.95 -0.56
N VAL A 48 -10.87 -2.02 -0.18
CA VAL A 48 -10.12 -2.09 1.09
C VAL A 48 -9.06 -0.99 1.16
N ARG A 49 -8.29 -0.78 0.08
CA ARG A 49 -7.31 0.30 -0.01
C ARG A 49 -7.96 1.68 0.13
N ALA A 50 -9.09 1.92 -0.54
CA ALA A 50 -9.81 3.18 -0.43
C ALA A 50 -10.29 3.44 1.00
N THR A 51 -10.83 2.43 1.67
CA THR A 51 -11.20 2.50 3.10
C THR A 51 -9.99 2.86 3.96
N LEU A 52 -8.87 2.16 3.79
CA LEU A 52 -7.66 2.41 4.57
C LEU A 52 -7.10 3.82 4.31
N ARG A 53 -7.00 4.25 3.05
CA ARG A 53 -6.48 5.57 2.68
C ARG A 53 -7.30 6.69 3.34
N THR A 54 -8.62 6.56 3.36
CA THR A 54 -9.51 7.52 4.02
C THR A 54 -9.32 7.53 5.53
N ALA A 55 -9.20 6.35 6.18
CA ALA A 55 -8.93 6.26 7.60
C ALA A 55 -7.57 6.90 7.98
N LEU A 56 -6.52 6.65 7.20
CA LEU A 56 -5.19 7.23 7.42
C LEU A 56 -5.15 8.73 7.11
N ALA A 57 -5.99 9.22 6.18
CA ALA A 57 -6.13 10.65 5.94
C ALA A 57 -6.79 11.36 7.14
N ALA A 58 -7.76 10.73 7.81
CA ALA A 58 -8.31 11.25 9.05
C ALA A 58 -7.24 11.29 10.17
N ALA A 59 -6.45 10.23 10.32
CA ALA A 59 -5.34 10.20 11.28
C ALA A 59 -4.27 11.27 11.00
N LEU A 60 -4.00 11.58 9.72
CA LEU A 60 -3.11 12.69 9.33
C LEU A 60 -3.70 14.05 9.73
N LYS A 61 -5.01 14.25 9.53
CA LYS A 61 -5.72 15.48 9.94
C LYS A 61 -5.68 15.67 11.46
N GLU A 62 -5.74 14.57 12.22
CA GLU A 62 -5.61 14.56 13.68
C GLU A 62 -4.15 14.60 14.17
N ARG A 63 -3.18 14.71 13.25
CA ARG A 63 -1.73 14.75 13.55
C ARG A 63 -1.21 13.51 14.29
N LEU A 64 -1.91 12.38 14.17
CA LEU A 64 -1.46 11.07 14.67
C LEU A 64 -0.39 10.44 13.77
N LEU A 65 -0.35 10.88 12.52
CA LEU A 65 0.64 10.51 11.50
C LEU A 65 1.29 11.80 10.96
N SER A 66 2.54 11.69 10.53
CA SER A 66 3.24 12.76 9.81
C SER A 66 3.02 12.67 8.29
N TRP A 67 2.71 11.47 7.78
CA TRP A 67 2.43 11.20 6.37
C TRP A 67 1.50 9.98 6.24
N ASN A 68 0.80 9.85 5.11
CA ASN A 68 -0.14 8.76 4.87
C ASN A 68 0.51 7.60 4.10
N PRO A 69 0.78 6.43 4.74
CA PRO A 69 1.45 5.30 4.11
C PRO A 69 0.67 4.59 3.00
N ALA A 70 -0.61 4.90 2.82
CA ALA A 70 -1.43 4.37 1.73
C ALA A 70 -1.57 5.35 0.54
N ARG A 71 -0.87 6.50 0.55
CA ARG A 71 -1.03 7.54 -0.48
C ARG A 71 -0.35 7.19 -1.80
N ASP A 72 0.89 6.73 -1.72
CA ASP A 72 1.83 6.61 -2.85
C ASP A 72 2.20 5.13 -3.12
N LEU A 73 1.22 4.23 -3.00
CA LEU A 73 1.38 2.83 -3.40
C LEU A 73 1.23 2.75 -4.93
N ASP A 74 2.36 2.74 -5.64
CA ASP A 74 2.36 2.41 -7.06
C ASP A 74 1.91 0.96 -7.21
N MET A 75 0.71 0.77 -7.75
CA MET A 75 0.21 -0.57 -8.07
C MET A 75 0.42 -0.83 -9.55
N PRO A 76 1.19 -1.87 -9.92
CA PRO A 76 1.12 -2.41 -11.25
C PRO A 76 -0.31 -2.88 -11.49
N ARG A 77 -0.92 -2.37 -12.57
CA ARG A 77 -2.35 -2.51 -12.89
C ARG A 77 -2.78 -3.96 -13.20
N GLU A 78 -1.83 -4.90 -13.28
CA GLU A 78 -2.04 -6.27 -13.77
C GLU A 78 -1.34 -7.38 -12.94
N THR A 79 -0.47 -7.07 -11.97
CA THR A 79 0.38 -8.07 -11.28
C THR A 79 -0.24 -8.60 -9.99
N TRP A 80 -1.53 -8.92 -9.98
CA TRP A 80 -2.12 -9.66 -8.86
C TRP A 80 -2.31 -11.12 -9.26
N MET A 81 -1.20 -11.77 -9.63
CA MET A 81 -0.99 -13.22 -9.52
C MET A 81 0.44 -13.61 -9.92
N ARG A 82 1.40 -13.43 -9.01
CA ARG A 82 2.42 -14.42 -8.61
C ARG A 82 3.34 -13.74 -7.60
N VAL A 83 3.34 -14.30 -6.41
CA VAL A 83 4.29 -13.99 -5.37
C VAL A 83 5.62 -14.62 -5.81
N GLU A 84 6.52 -13.82 -6.37
CA GLU A 84 7.95 -14.05 -6.30
C GLU A 84 8.56 -12.81 -5.64
N PRO A 85 9.22 -12.95 -4.49
CA PRO A 85 9.84 -11.85 -3.78
C PRO A 85 11.04 -11.39 -4.61
N TRP A 86 10.99 -10.17 -5.10
CA TRP A 86 12.05 -9.57 -5.89
C TRP A 86 13.38 -9.67 -5.10
N THR A 87 14.35 -10.36 -5.68
CA THR A 87 15.71 -10.42 -5.14
C THR A 87 16.46 -9.12 -5.48
N PRO A 88 17.52 -8.78 -4.72
CA PRO A 88 18.17 -7.47 -4.80
C PRO A 88 18.72 -7.11 -6.19
N GLU A 89 18.91 -8.09 -7.08
CA GLU A 89 19.48 -7.90 -8.41
C GLU A 89 18.58 -7.09 -9.38
N GLU A 90 17.27 -7.05 -9.16
CA GLU A 90 16.34 -6.30 -10.04
C GLU A 90 16.16 -4.83 -9.63
N THR A 91 16.74 -4.42 -8.49
CA THR A 91 16.69 -3.01 -8.04
C THR A 91 17.68 -2.11 -8.82
N GLY A 92 18.66 -2.70 -9.52
CA GLY A 92 19.69 -1.95 -10.26
C GLY A 92 19.19 -1.33 -11.57
N ALA A 93 18.40 -2.06 -12.36
CA ALA A 93 18.02 -1.61 -13.70
C ALA A 93 17.05 -0.40 -13.71
N PHE A 94 16.30 -0.17 -12.62
CA PHE A 94 15.45 1.02 -12.49
C PHE A 94 16.23 2.26 -12.06
N LEU A 95 17.24 2.10 -11.19
CA LEU A 95 18.09 3.21 -10.74
C LEU A 95 19.09 3.65 -11.83
N ASP A 96 19.53 2.73 -12.69
CA ASP A 96 20.37 3.07 -13.85
C ASP A 96 19.60 3.80 -14.97
N ALA A 97 18.29 3.56 -15.11
CA ALA A 97 17.46 4.20 -16.14
C ALA A 97 17.11 5.68 -15.81
N VAL A 98 17.16 6.09 -14.54
CA VAL A 98 16.85 7.48 -14.13
C VAL A 98 18.12 8.33 -13.96
N ALA A 99 19.31 7.71 -13.96
CA ALA A 99 20.59 8.44 -13.96
C ALA A 99 20.87 9.17 -15.29
N GLY A 100 20.11 8.90 -16.36
CA GLY A 100 20.32 9.47 -17.68
C GLY A 100 19.63 10.80 -17.97
N ASP A 101 18.56 11.17 -17.26
CA ASP A 101 17.75 12.34 -17.64
C ASP A 101 17.90 13.51 -16.68
N ARG A 102 19.16 13.89 -16.45
CA ARG A 102 19.50 15.23 -15.99
C ARG A 102 19.63 16.13 -17.21
N ARG A 103 18.51 16.68 -17.69
CA ARG A 103 18.52 17.98 -18.35
C ARG A 103 17.49 18.89 -17.69
N ALA A 104 18.02 19.68 -16.76
CA ALA A 104 17.47 20.97 -16.41
C ALA A 104 17.33 21.84 -17.66
N ALA A 105 16.31 22.71 -17.64
CA ALA A 105 16.09 23.81 -18.58
C ALA A 105 17.34 24.69 -18.74
N PRO A 106 17.45 25.53 -19.79
CA PRO A 106 16.48 26.62 -20.05
C PRO A 106 15.55 26.41 -21.25
#